data_AF-A0A849T3R5-F1
#
_entry.id   AF-A0A849T3R5-F1
#
_cell.length_a   1.000
_cell.length_b   1.000
_cell.length_c   1.000
_cell.angle_alpha   90.00
_cell.angle_beta   90.00
_cell.angle_gamma   90.00
#
_symmetry.space_group_name_H-M   'P 1'
#
loop_
_entity.id
_entity.type
_entity.pdbx_description
1 polymer ?
#
loop_
_entity_poly.entity_id
_entity_poly.type
_entity_poly.pdbx_seq_one_letter_code
_entity_poly.pdbx_strand_id
1 'polypeptide(L)'
;MIIFLLTILFTNLSYSAELKNFIFENEIKIENEKLILNGLAIRKVTIFNIKILVAGLYLTTKSNVPDLILNSISTKEIRIRFMKPISKEKISKMWSEQLLKRCIEDCITLKEQANQLGKLMIDIKPGDLLNFSFFEDHIKILLSNNDTRKIQGKNLSKALLSLWIGKDPLDEDLKKGLLGFVIK
;
A
#
# COMPACT_ATOMS: atom_id res chain seq x y z
N MET A 1 31.54 -46.88 -11.08
CA MET A 1 30.40 -46.53 -10.19
C MET A 1 30.15 -45.04 -10.37
N ILE A 2 29.22 -44.66 -11.27
CA ILE A 2 28.92 -43.27 -11.59
C ILE A 2 27.83 -42.80 -10.63
N ILE A 3 28.17 -41.86 -9.75
CA ILE A 3 27.22 -41.24 -8.82
C ILE A 3 26.45 -40.18 -9.58
N PHE A 4 25.16 -40.43 -9.79
CA PHE A 4 24.23 -39.47 -10.38
C PHE A 4 23.82 -38.47 -9.29
N LEU A 5 24.36 -37.25 -9.35
CA LEU A 5 23.99 -36.17 -8.44
C LEU A 5 22.64 -35.59 -8.90
N LEU A 6 21.57 -35.96 -8.20
CA LEU A 6 20.22 -35.48 -8.44
C LEU A 6 20.07 -34.06 -7.86
N THR A 7 20.24 -33.03 -8.69
CA THR A 7 19.97 -31.64 -8.31
C THR A 7 18.46 -31.40 -8.30
N ILE A 8 17.87 -31.37 -7.11
CA ILE A 8 16.47 -30.98 -6.90
C ILE A 8 16.39 -29.46 -7.08
N LEU A 9 15.85 -29.02 -8.22
CA LEU A 9 15.46 -27.64 -8.45
C LEU A 9 14.21 -27.35 -7.61
N PHE A 10 14.37 -26.65 -6.50
CA PHE A 10 13.25 -26.08 -5.76
C PHE A 10 12.62 -24.96 -6.60
N THR A 11 11.58 -25.28 -7.36
CA THR A 11 10.71 -24.27 -7.96
C THR A 11 9.95 -23.59 -6.82
N ASN A 12 10.24 -22.32 -6.55
CA ASN A 12 9.43 -21.52 -5.64
C ASN A 12 8.02 -21.41 -6.23
N LEU A 13 7.06 -22.18 -5.69
CA LEU A 13 5.63 -21.95 -5.96
C LEU A 13 5.27 -20.59 -5.33
N SER A 14 5.42 -19.53 -6.11
CA SER A 14 4.81 -18.24 -5.76
C SER A 14 3.31 -18.37 -6.01
N TYR A 15 2.55 -18.64 -4.96
CA TYR A 15 1.10 -18.50 -5.02
C TYR A 15 0.77 -17.00 -5.12
N SER A 16 -0.16 -16.64 -6.00
CA SER A 16 -0.68 -15.29 -6.09
C SER A 16 -2.16 -15.27 -5.73
N ALA A 17 -2.60 -14.23 -5.03
CA ALA A 17 -4.00 -13.92 -4.90
C ALA A 17 -4.47 -13.19 -6.17
N GLU A 18 -5.54 -13.67 -6.80
CA GLU A 18 -6.18 -13.00 -7.92
C GLU A 18 -7.43 -12.26 -7.44
N LEU A 19 -7.51 -10.97 -7.76
CA LEU A 19 -8.75 -10.21 -7.59
C LEU A 19 -8.99 -9.35 -8.81
N LYS A 20 -10.07 -9.63 -9.53
CA LYS A 20 -10.43 -8.93 -10.77
C LYS A 20 -9.34 -8.97 -11.85
N ASN A 21 -8.71 -10.13 -12.03
CA ASN A 21 -7.64 -10.38 -13.00
C ASN A 21 -6.33 -9.63 -12.69
N PHE A 22 -6.18 -9.16 -11.45
CA PHE A 22 -4.95 -8.57 -10.97
C PHE A 22 -4.28 -9.52 -10.00
N ILE A 23 -3.03 -9.82 -10.30
CA ILE A 23 -2.16 -10.71 -9.54
C ILE A 23 -1.49 -9.87 -8.46
N PHE A 24 -1.70 -10.29 -7.21
CA PHE A 24 -0.95 -9.85 -6.05
C PHE A 24 -0.17 -11.06 -5.55
N GLU A 25 1.14 -11.04 -5.70
CA GLU A 25 1.98 -12.14 -5.23
C GLU A 25 1.79 -12.33 -3.73
N ASN A 26 1.81 -13.57 -3.21
CA ASN A 26 1.73 -13.79 -1.76
C ASN A 26 2.96 -13.26 -1.02
N GLU A 27 4.04 -13.05 -1.75
CA GLU A 27 5.31 -12.62 -1.23
C GLU A 27 6.01 -11.70 -2.22
N ILE A 28 6.61 -10.65 -1.69
CA ILE A 28 7.40 -9.69 -2.45
C ILE A 28 8.72 -9.45 -1.71
N LYS A 29 9.74 -9.02 -2.45
CA LYS A 29 11.01 -8.59 -1.87
C LYS A 29 11.16 -7.08 -2.07
N ILE A 30 11.34 -6.36 -0.97
CA ILE A 30 11.66 -4.93 -0.98
C ILE A 30 13.04 -4.80 -0.37
N GLU A 31 14.01 -4.37 -1.19
CA GLU A 31 15.43 -4.38 -0.83
C GLU A 31 15.87 -5.76 -0.34
N ASN A 32 16.26 -5.88 0.93
CA ASN A 32 16.66 -7.14 1.56
C ASN A 32 15.57 -7.75 2.45
N GLU A 33 14.40 -7.12 2.54
CA GLU A 33 13.28 -7.61 3.33
C GLU A 33 12.28 -8.38 2.48
N LYS A 34 11.80 -9.49 3.05
CA LYS A 34 10.70 -10.29 2.51
C LYS A 34 9.41 -9.84 3.17
N LEU A 35 8.43 -9.45 2.37
CA LEU A 35 7.11 -9.06 2.85
C LEU A 35 6.07 -10.04 2.31
N ILE A 36 5.11 -10.41 3.13
CA ILE A 36 4.02 -11.32 2.82
C ILE A 36 2.70 -10.58 2.72
N LEU A 37 1.83 -11.01 1.81
CA LEU A 37 0.49 -10.45 1.62
C LEU A 37 -0.35 -10.70 2.88
N ASN A 38 -0.64 -9.62 3.59
CA ASN A 38 -1.48 -9.62 4.78
C ASN A 38 -2.95 -9.73 4.43
N GLY A 39 -3.39 -8.92 3.46
CA GLY A 39 -4.78 -8.84 3.04
C GLY A 39 -4.96 -8.08 1.73
N LEU A 40 -6.08 -8.32 1.08
CA LEU A 40 -6.43 -7.79 -0.24
C LEU A 40 -7.90 -7.33 -0.23
N ALA A 41 -8.17 -6.15 -0.78
CA ALA A 41 -9.52 -5.56 -0.72
C ALA A 41 -9.84 -4.71 -1.95
N ILE A 42 -11.14 -4.61 -2.27
CA ILE A 42 -11.66 -3.69 -3.30
C ILE A 42 -12.32 -2.52 -2.61
N ARG A 43 -11.94 -1.30 -2.99
CA ARG A 43 -12.69 -0.11 -2.62
C ARG A 43 -13.81 0.14 -3.62
N LYS A 44 -15.02 0.37 -3.10
CA LYS A 44 -16.21 0.69 -3.90
C LYS A 44 -16.73 2.07 -3.50
N VAL A 45 -17.30 2.81 -4.44
CA VAL A 45 -17.98 4.09 -4.16
C VAL A 45 -19.40 4.01 -4.72
N THR A 46 -20.35 4.66 -4.04
CA THR A 46 -21.79 4.80 -4.37
C THR A 46 -22.67 3.56 -4.12
N ILE A 47 -24.00 3.78 -4.13
CA ILE A 47 -25.04 2.75 -4.01
C ILE A 47 -24.98 1.70 -5.13
N PHE A 48 -24.32 2.03 -6.25
CA PHE A 48 -24.16 1.16 -7.41
C PHE A 48 -22.90 0.27 -7.34
N ASN A 49 -22.20 0.21 -6.19
CA ASN A 49 -21.04 -0.67 -5.99
C ASN A 49 -19.91 -0.47 -7.03
N ILE A 50 -19.70 0.78 -7.48
CA ILE A 50 -18.69 1.10 -8.49
C ILE A 50 -17.30 0.85 -7.90
N LYS A 51 -16.58 -0.12 -8.47
CA LYS A 51 -15.22 -0.48 -8.05
C LYS A 51 -14.24 0.56 -8.55
N ILE A 52 -13.49 1.17 -7.64
CA ILE A 52 -12.57 2.25 -7.96
C ILE A 52 -11.10 1.81 -7.90
N LEU A 53 -10.76 0.87 -7.02
CA LEU A 53 -9.41 0.31 -6.91
C LEU A 53 -9.43 -1.05 -6.19
N VAL A 54 -8.34 -1.79 -6.36
CA VAL A 54 -7.95 -2.95 -5.56
C VAL A 54 -6.65 -2.60 -4.83
N ALA A 55 -6.55 -2.93 -3.55
CA ALA A 55 -5.32 -2.73 -2.79
C ALA A 55 -4.94 -3.97 -1.99
N GLY A 56 -3.63 -4.22 -1.91
CA GLY A 56 -3.03 -5.26 -1.08
C GLY A 56 -2.03 -4.66 -0.09
N LEU A 57 -2.09 -5.12 1.16
CA LEU A 57 -1.15 -4.74 2.22
C LEU A 57 -0.14 -5.87 2.43
N TYR A 58 1.13 -5.53 2.41
CA TYR A 58 2.26 -6.43 2.60
C TYR A 58 3.02 -6.06 3.87
N LEU A 59 3.31 -7.06 4.71
CA LEU A 59 3.97 -6.91 6.00
C LEU A 59 5.08 -7.94 6.15
N THR A 60 6.09 -7.67 6.97
CA THR A 60 7.10 -8.68 7.36
C THR A 60 6.50 -9.81 8.20
N THR A 61 5.50 -9.51 9.03
CA THR A 61 4.72 -10.47 9.82
C THR A 61 3.24 -10.10 9.73
N LYS A 62 2.38 -11.09 9.47
CA LYS A 62 0.93 -10.84 9.36
C LYS A 62 0.38 -10.28 10.67
N SER A 63 -0.58 -9.37 10.55
CA SER A 63 -1.32 -8.80 11.66
C SER A 63 -2.66 -8.26 11.19
N ASN A 64 -3.67 -8.40 12.04
CA ASN A 64 -4.97 -7.76 11.87
C ASN A 64 -5.18 -6.61 12.87
N VAL A 65 -4.16 -6.26 13.66
CA VAL A 65 -4.19 -5.20 14.68
C VAL A 65 -3.54 -3.93 14.11
N PRO A 66 -4.32 -2.89 13.78
CA PRO A 66 -3.80 -1.68 13.14
C PRO A 66 -2.64 -1.01 13.88
N ASP A 67 -2.73 -0.90 15.20
CA ASP A 67 -1.73 -0.18 15.99
C ASP A 67 -0.38 -0.90 16.01
N LEU A 68 -0.37 -2.24 15.95
CA LEU A 68 0.88 -3.00 15.82
C LEU A 68 1.52 -2.73 14.46
N ILE A 69 0.71 -2.62 13.41
CA ILE A 69 1.21 -2.31 12.06
C ILE A 69 1.72 -0.88 12.03
N LEU A 70 0.91 0.12 12.38
CA LEU A 70 1.23 1.53 12.26
C LEU A 70 2.43 1.98 13.12
N ASN A 71 2.70 1.30 14.24
CA ASN A 71 3.81 1.64 15.14
C ASN A 71 5.06 0.76 14.93
N SER A 72 5.01 -0.25 14.06
CA SER A 72 6.19 -1.07 13.74
C SER A 72 7.22 -0.26 12.94
N ILE A 73 8.51 -0.49 13.20
CA ILE A 73 9.62 0.04 12.40
C ILE A 73 9.93 -0.81 11.15
N SER A 74 9.37 -2.01 11.03
CA SER A 74 9.60 -2.92 9.90
C SER A 74 9.10 -2.35 8.58
N THR A 75 9.67 -2.76 7.44
CA THR A 75 9.15 -2.32 6.14
C THR A 75 7.74 -2.85 5.91
N LYS A 76 6.90 -2.03 5.26
CA LYS A 76 5.54 -2.36 4.86
C LYS A 76 5.32 -1.85 3.45
N GLU A 77 4.41 -2.45 2.69
CA GLU A 77 4.04 -1.91 1.39
C GLU A 77 2.53 -2.00 1.19
N ILE A 78 1.93 -0.93 0.68
CA ILE A 78 0.60 -1.01 0.08
C ILE A 78 0.74 -0.89 -1.43
N ARG A 79 0.19 -1.87 -2.14
CA ARG A 79 0.08 -1.87 -3.60
C ARG A 79 -1.35 -1.55 -3.97
N ILE A 80 -1.55 -0.57 -4.85
CA ILE A 80 -2.87 -0.08 -5.22
C ILE A 80 -2.99 -0.08 -6.72
N ARG A 81 -3.95 -0.84 -7.24
CA ARG A 81 -4.31 -0.83 -8.65
C ARG A 81 -5.62 -0.11 -8.87
N PHE A 82 -5.59 0.90 -9.72
CA PHE A 82 -6.74 1.75 -9.97
C PHE A 82 -7.61 1.20 -11.10
N MET A 83 -8.93 1.25 -10.92
CA MET A 83 -9.93 0.84 -11.94
C MET A 83 -10.63 2.05 -12.56
N LYS A 84 -10.42 3.23 -11.99
CA LYS A 84 -10.96 4.51 -12.44
C LYS A 84 -9.84 5.55 -12.44
N PRO A 85 -9.87 6.54 -13.35
CA PRO A 85 -8.85 7.56 -13.39
C PRO A 85 -8.97 8.51 -12.18
N ILE A 86 -7.85 9.10 -11.79
CA ILE A 86 -7.82 10.19 -10.82
C ILE A 86 -6.66 11.14 -11.18
N SER A 87 -6.92 12.44 -11.23
CA SER A 87 -5.90 13.41 -11.59
C SER A 87 -4.93 13.66 -10.43
N LYS A 88 -3.71 14.08 -10.76
CA LYS A 88 -2.68 14.50 -9.81
C LYS A 88 -3.21 15.57 -8.86
N GLU A 89 -3.97 16.55 -9.36
CA GLU A 89 -4.51 17.64 -8.55
C GLU A 89 -5.50 17.11 -7.52
N LYS A 90 -6.34 16.14 -7.92
CA LYS A 90 -7.29 15.50 -7.01
C LYS A 90 -6.59 14.65 -5.96
N ILE A 91 -5.55 13.90 -6.31
CA ILE A 91 -4.72 13.17 -5.34
C ILE A 91 -4.07 14.15 -4.36
N SER A 92 -3.43 15.20 -4.88
CA SER A 92 -2.73 16.21 -4.09
C SER A 92 -3.67 16.87 -3.08
N LYS A 93 -4.85 17.32 -3.55
CA LYS A 93 -5.89 17.90 -2.70
C LYS A 93 -6.36 16.91 -1.64
N MET A 94 -6.64 15.66 -2.04
CA MET A 94 -7.08 14.62 -1.10
C MET A 94 -6.04 14.38 -0.01
N TRP A 95 -4.75 14.34 -0.33
CA TRP A 95 -3.71 14.16 0.67
C TRP A 95 -3.57 15.35 1.60
N SER A 96 -3.56 16.57 1.08
CA SER A 96 -3.53 17.77 1.92
C SER A 96 -4.72 17.80 2.89
N GLU A 97 -5.93 17.44 2.45
CA GLU A 97 -7.11 17.42 3.31
C GLU A 97 -7.10 16.25 4.31
N GLN A 98 -6.80 15.04 3.85
CA GLN A 98 -6.92 13.83 4.67
C GLN A 98 -5.78 13.73 5.67
N LEU A 99 -4.53 13.98 5.27
CA LEU A 99 -3.39 13.89 6.19
C LEU A 99 -3.48 14.91 7.33
N LEU A 100 -3.96 16.12 7.05
CA LEU A 100 -4.16 17.13 8.10
C LEU A 100 -5.18 16.69 9.15
N LYS A 101 -6.22 15.94 8.76
CA LYS A 101 -7.19 15.36 9.71
C LYS A 101 -6.59 14.24 10.58
N ARG A 102 -5.35 13.81 10.32
CA ARG A 102 -4.62 12.79 11.07
C ARG A 102 -3.44 13.40 11.83
N CYS A 103 -3.28 14.71 11.77
CA CYS A 103 -2.31 15.39 12.60
C CYS A 103 -2.70 15.24 14.08
N ILE A 104 -1.75 14.81 14.90
CA ILE A 104 -1.84 14.85 16.36
C ILE A 104 -0.81 15.87 16.87
N GLU A 105 0.40 15.83 16.30
CA GLU A 105 1.52 16.71 16.64
C GLU A 105 2.18 17.21 15.35
N ASP A 106 2.84 18.37 15.44
CA ASP A 106 3.64 18.97 14.36
C ASP A 106 2.91 19.09 13.01
N CYS A 107 1.71 19.68 13.06
CA CYS A 107 0.83 19.79 11.88
C CYS A 107 1.40 20.66 10.77
N ILE A 108 2.31 21.59 11.10
CA ILE A 108 2.96 22.46 10.11
C ILE A 108 3.85 21.60 9.21
N THR A 109 4.76 20.82 9.80
CA THR A 109 5.62 19.92 9.03
C THR A 109 4.81 18.85 8.29
N LEU A 110 3.77 18.27 8.91
CA LEU A 110 2.90 17.32 8.21
C LEU A 110 2.19 17.96 7.01
N LYS A 111 1.76 19.22 7.11
CA LYS A 111 1.14 19.96 6.00
C LYS A 111 2.11 20.14 4.83
N GLU A 112 3.35 20.54 5.13
CA GLU A 112 4.39 20.73 4.12
C GLU A 112 4.72 19.41 3.43
N GLN A 113 4.87 18.34 4.21
CA GLN A 113 5.10 16.98 3.73
C GLN A 113 3.93 16.47 2.88
N ALA A 114 2.67 16.73 3.26
CA ALA A 114 1.50 16.36 2.46
C ALA A 114 1.50 17.07 1.10
N ASN A 115 1.87 18.36 1.07
CA ASN A 115 1.98 19.12 -0.17
C ASN A 115 3.13 18.62 -1.05
N GLN A 116 4.28 18.29 -0.46
CA GLN A 116 5.41 17.69 -1.17
C GLN A 116 5.03 16.32 -1.74
N LEU A 117 4.35 15.49 -0.94
CA LEU A 117 3.85 14.19 -1.37
C LEU A 117 2.97 14.34 -2.61
N GLY A 118 1.99 15.26 -2.61
CA GLY A 118 1.14 15.54 -3.77
C GLY A 118 1.92 15.92 -5.04
N LYS A 119 2.99 16.71 -4.90
CA LYS A 119 3.86 17.09 -6.03
C LYS A 119 4.57 15.91 -6.67
N LEU A 120 4.84 14.84 -5.92
CA LEU A 120 5.48 13.62 -6.42
C LEU A 120 4.56 12.77 -7.30
N MET A 121 3.25 13.06 -7.31
CA MET A 121 2.27 12.28 -8.06
C MET A 121 2.16 12.66 -9.51
N ILE A 122 1.54 11.73 -10.24
CA ILE A 122 1.15 11.83 -11.64
C ILE A 122 -0.36 11.58 -11.76
N ASP A 123 -0.92 11.89 -12.92
CA ASP A 123 -2.25 11.43 -13.27
C ASP A 123 -2.28 9.91 -13.33
N ILE A 124 -3.35 9.34 -12.77
CA ILE A 124 -3.55 7.90 -12.70
C ILE A 124 -4.61 7.51 -13.71
N LYS A 125 -4.26 6.52 -14.54
CA LYS A 125 -5.14 5.91 -15.53
C LYS A 125 -5.72 4.60 -14.99
N PRO A 126 -6.87 4.14 -15.52
CA PRO A 126 -7.35 2.79 -15.22
C PRO A 126 -6.30 1.74 -15.59
N GLY A 127 -6.02 0.83 -14.68
CA GLY A 127 -5.01 -0.21 -14.80
C GLY A 127 -3.67 0.12 -14.12
N ASP A 128 -3.40 1.41 -13.85
CA ASP A 128 -2.16 1.84 -13.21
C ASP A 128 -2.00 1.24 -11.83
N LEU A 129 -0.74 0.87 -11.53
CA LEU A 129 -0.29 0.37 -10.24
C LEU A 129 0.56 1.43 -9.55
N LEU A 130 0.25 1.70 -8.28
CA LEU A 130 1.07 2.51 -7.39
C LEU A 130 1.46 1.68 -6.18
N ASN A 131 2.75 1.70 -5.83
CA ASN A 131 3.23 1.07 -4.61
C ASN A 131 3.78 2.14 -3.67
N PHE A 132 3.34 2.12 -2.42
CA PHE A 132 3.94 2.91 -1.35
C PHE A 132 4.62 1.95 -0.38
N SER A 133 5.95 1.99 -0.34
CA SER A 133 6.76 1.26 0.63
C SER A 133 7.07 2.19 1.80
N PHE A 134 6.67 1.80 3.00
CA PHE A 134 6.82 2.54 4.25
C PHE A 134 8.02 2.00 5.01
N PHE A 135 9.01 2.85 5.22
CA PHE A 135 10.15 2.62 6.11
C PHE A 135 9.93 3.42 7.39
N GLU A 136 10.84 3.28 8.37
CA GLU A 136 10.74 4.01 9.64
C GLU A 136 10.76 5.53 9.44
N ASP A 137 11.65 6.03 8.58
CA ASP A 137 11.91 7.47 8.41
C ASP A 137 11.43 8.04 7.08
N HIS A 138 11.04 7.19 6.11
CA HIS A 138 10.67 7.64 4.77
C HIS A 138 9.62 6.77 4.08
N ILE A 139 9.07 7.28 2.99
CA ILE A 139 8.22 6.55 2.05
C ILE A 139 8.92 6.50 0.69
N LYS A 140 8.93 5.32 0.06
CA LYS A 140 9.22 5.16 -1.37
C LYS A 140 7.93 4.98 -2.14
N ILE A 141 7.85 5.60 -3.32
CA ILE A 141 6.67 5.56 -4.18
C ILE A 141 7.12 5.05 -5.54
N LEU A 142 6.64 3.87 -5.95
CA LEU A 142 6.79 3.39 -7.32
C LEU A 142 5.55 3.78 -8.11
N LEU A 143 5.76 4.59 -9.15
CA LEU A 143 4.72 5.05 -10.06
C LEU A 143 4.53 4.08 -11.23
N SER A 144 3.39 4.19 -11.93
CA SER A 144 3.04 3.30 -13.05
C SER A 144 3.99 3.42 -14.26
N ASN A 145 4.73 4.52 -14.37
CA ASN A 145 5.77 4.74 -15.38
C ASN A 145 7.15 4.17 -14.96
N ASN A 146 7.18 3.30 -13.94
CA ASN A 146 8.39 2.73 -13.32
C ASN A 146 9.31 3.74 -12.63
N ASP A 147 8.86 4.97 -12.46
CA ASP A 147 9.63 5.99 -11.76
C ASP A 147 9.50 5.83 -10.24
N THR A 148 10.63 5.95 -9.54
CA THR A 148 10.68 5.81 -8.08
C THR A 148 10.94 7.18 -7.44
N ARG A 149 10.06 7.55 -6.51
CA ARG A 149 10.17 8.79 -5.71
C ARG A 149 10.38 8.44 -4.24
N LYS A 150 10.99 9.37 -3.50
CA LYS A 150 11.21 9.25 -2.06
C LYS A 150 10.81 10.54 -1.35
N ILE A 151 10.21 10.41 -0.17
CA ILE A 151 9.92 11.52 0.74
C ILE A 151 10.25 11.12 2.18
N GLN A 152 10.93 12.01 2.90
CA GLN A 152 11.28 11.84 4.30
C GLN A 152 10.12 12.24 5.22
N GLY A 153 9.95 11.53 6.33
CA GLY A 153 9.00 11.85 7.39
C GLY A 153 8.42 10.61 8.08
N LYS A 154 8.87 10.32 9.31
CA LYS A 154 8.27 9.28 10.17
C LYS A 154 6.79 9.53 10.45
N ASN A 155 6.44 10.78 10.79
CA ASN A 155 5.04 11.18 11.02
C ASN A 155 4.20 11.07 9.75
N LEU A 156 4.75 11.45 8.58
CA LEU A 156 4.08 11.26 7.29
C LEU A 156 3.85 9.78 6.98
N SER A 157 4.86 8.92 7.19
CA SER A 157 4.78 7.46 6.96
C SER A 157 3.60 6.85 7.71
N LYS A 158 3.52 7.12 9.03
CA LYS A 158 2.40 6.67 9.88
C LYS A 158 1.07 7.29 9.47
N ALA A 159 1.02 8.61 9.25
CA ALA A 159 -0.21 9.32 8.88
C ALA A 159 -0.78 8.83 7.55
N LEU A 160 0.07 8.63 6.54
CA LEU A 160 -0.33 8.16 5.23
C LEU A 160 -0.86 6.72 5.29
N LEU A 161 -0.14 5.80 5.93
CA LEU A 161 -0.62 4.41 6.08
C LEU A 161 -1.95 4.35 6.86
N SER A 162 -2.13 5.24 7.85
CA SER A 162 -3.37 5.31 8.64
C SER A 162 -4.62 5.64 7.82
N LEU A 163 -4.48 6.25 6.63
CA LEU A 163 -5.61 6.48 5.73
C LEU A 163 -6.27 5.17 5.27
N TRP A 164 -5.55 4.05 5.25
CA TRP A 164 -6.10 2.76 4.86
C TRP A 164 -6.47 1.87 6.04
N ILE A 165 -5.69 1.88 7.12
CA ILE A 165 -5.85 0.91 8.22
C ILE A 165 -6.09 1.54 9.60
N GLY A 166 -6.02 2.86 9.73
CA GLY A 166 -6.13 3.57 11.00
C GLY A 166 -7.54 3.57 11.59
N LYS A 167 -7.72 4.34 12.68
CA LYS A 167 -9.00 4.45 13.39
C LYS A 167 -10.11 5.08 12.53
N ASP A 168 -9.76 5.99 11.65
CA ASP A 168 -10.66 6.69 10.73
C ASP A 168 -10.16 6.48 9.28
N PRO A 169 -10.38 5.30 8.69
CA PRO A 169 -9.91 4.98 7.35
C PRO A 169 -10.74 5.68 6.27
N LEU A 170 -10.21 5.76 5.06
CA LEU A 170 -10.94 6.28 3.89
C LEU A 170 -12.12 5.38 3.47
N ASP A 171 -12.10 4.13 3.90
CA ASP A 171 -13.12 3.11 3.61
C ASP A 171 -12.96 1.93 4.59
N GLU A 172 -14.00 1.62 5.36
CA GLU A 172 -13.97 0.59 6.41
C GLU A 172 -13.88 -0.84 5.86
N ASP A 173 -14.50 -1.11 4.71
CA ASP A 173 -14.44 -2.44 4.11
C ASP A 173 -13.06 -2.67 3.48
N LEU A 174 -12.47 -1.64 2.87
CA LEU A 174 -11.09 -1.68 2.42
C LEU A 174 -10.14 -1.98 3.58
N LYS A 175 -10.30 -1.30 4.72
CA LYS A 175 -9.51 -1.56 5.93
C LYS A 175 -9.62 -3.03 6.36
N LYS A 176 -10.84 -3.55 6.49
CA LYS A 176 -11.06 -4.94 6.93
C LYS A 176 -10.34 -5.95 6.04
N GLY A 177 -10.44 -5.80 4.73
CA GLY A 177 -9.80 -6.72 3.80
C GLY A 177 -8.28 -6.59 3.78
N LEU A 178 -7.73 -5.37 3.92
CA LEU A 178 -6.27 -5.16 4.05
C LEU A 178 -5.71 -5.76 5.35
N LEU A 179 -6.49 -5.77 6.43
CA LEU A 179 -6.14 -6.40 7.71
C LEU A 179 -6.35 -7.91 7.72
N GLY A 180 -6.78 -8.50 6.59
CA GLY A 180 -6.95 -9.95 6.46
C GLY A 180 -8.25 -10.49 7.06
N PHE A 181 -9.23 -9.65 7.40
CA PHE A 181 -10.55 -10.11 7.78
C PHE A 181 -11.31 -10.61 6.54
N VAL A 182 -12.01 -11.74 6.68
CA VAL A 182 -12.89 -12.26 5.62
C VAL A 182 -14.06 -11.30 5.45
N ILE A 183 -14.10 -10.58 4.33
CA ILE A 183 -15.27 -9.80 3.93
C ILE A 183 -16.23 -10.78 3.25
N LYS A 184 -17.36 -11.07 3.90
CA LYS A 184 -18.45 -11.87 3.30
C LYS A 184 -19.14 -11.10 2.18
#